data_AF-A0A7C7IX05-F1
#
_entry.id   AF-A0A7C7IX05-F1
#
_cell.length_a   1.000
_cell.length_b   1.000
_cell.length_c   1.000
_cell.angle_alpha   90.00
_cell.angle_beta   90.00
_cell.angle_gamma   90.00
#
_symmetry.space_group_name_H-M   'P 1'
#
loop_
_entity.id
_entity.type
_entity.pdbx_description
1 polymer ?
#
loop_
_entity_poly.entity_id
_entity_poly.type
_entity_poly.pdbx_seq_one_letter_code
_entity_poly.pdbx_strand_id
1 'polypeptide(L)'
;MTNQEIQDIISKIHQNSLNNRAYLGFTYNDEFGYAKGNKEGLLLYAAEFLKAAHEVDLKNYDHSDEQMFKPSLDWMREKDENPFVYIQLTKKAASEIKEVDDSFKSRWYDKLIIPGCIGFLILGIILSLIGLITFIGWL
;
A
#
# COMPACT_ATOMS: atom_id res chain seq x y z
N MET A 1 17.01 -7.73 20.98
CA MET A 1 17.45 -6.33 21.09
C MET A 1 16.62 -5.68 22.18
N THR A 2 17.22 -4.84 23.00
CA THR A 2 16.52 -4.06 24.02
C THR A 2 15.98 -2.77 23.41
N ASN A 3 14.98 -2.18 24.07
CA ASN A 3 14.44 -0.87 23.69
C ASN A 3 15.50 0.22 23.64
N GLN A 4 16.51 0.16 24.51
CA GLN A 4 17.62 1.12 24.53
C GLN A 4 18.54 0.94 23.30
N GLU A 5 18.86 -0.30 22.94
CA GLU A 5 19.63 -0.59 21.72
C GLU A 5 18.91 -0.10 20.46
N ILE A 6 17.59 -0.27 20.38
CA ILE A 6 16.77 0.23 19.27
C ILE A 6 16.88 1.75 19.16
N GLN A 7 16.71 2.47 20.28
CA GLN A 7 16.80 3.93 20.31
C GLN A 7 18.19 4.45 19.95
N ASP A 8 19.26 3.76 20.38
CA ASP A 8 20.62 4.12 20.03
C ASP A 8 20.89 3.98 18.53
N ILE A 9 20.38 2.92 17.90
CA ILE A 9 20.50 2.71 16.45
C ILE A 9 19.72 3.78 15.69
N ILE A 10 18.47 4.05 16.09
CA ILE A 10 17.64 5.10 15.47
C ILE A 10 18.37 6.45 15.55
N SER A 11 18.89 6.79 16.72
CA SER A 11 19.61 8.05 16.94
C SER A 11 20.86 8.17 16.06
N LYS A 12 21.66 7.10 15.95
CA LYS A 12 22.83 7.06 15.07
C LYS A 12 22.46 7.19 13.59
N ILE A 13 21.35 6.61 13.17
CA ILE A 13 20.85 6.75 11.79
C ILE A 13 20.50 8.21 11.51
N HIS A 14 19.70 8.86 12.36
CA HIS A 14 19.30 10.25 12.18
C HIS A 14 20.47 11.23 12.24
N GLN A 15 21.47 10.99 13.10
CA GLN A 15 22.66 11.85 13.19
C GLN A 15 23.55 11.78 11.93
N ASN A 16 23.65 10.60 11.32
CA ASN A 16 24.54 10.38 10.17
C ASN A 16 23.86 10.56 8.81
N SER A 17 22.52 10.59 8.80
CA SER A 17 21.75 10.70 7.56
C SER A 17 21.41 12.14 7.28
N LEU A 18 21.88 12.66 6.16
CA LEU A 18 21.47 13.98 5.68
C LEU A 18 20.16 13.83 4.90
N ASN A 19 19.05 14.22 5.51
CA ASN A 19 17.70 14.09 4.95
C ASN A 19 17.57 14.63 3.51
N ASN A 20 18.36 15.66 3.14
CA ASN A 20 18.32 16.24 1.79
C ASN A 20 18.98 15.40 0.69
N ARG A 21 19.81 14.41 1.05
CA ARG A 21 20.47 13.47 0.14
C ARG A 21 19.80 12.11 0.12
N ALA A 22 18.90 11.83 1.05
CA ALA A 22 18.21 10.56 1.12
C ALA A 22 17.28 10.35 -0.08
N TYR A 23 17.33 9.15 -0.66
CA TYR A 23 16.45 8.73 -1.73
C TYR A 23 15.89 7.34 -1.43
N LEU A 24 14.57 7.23 -1.48
CA LEU A 24 13.84 5.99 -1.49
C LEU A 24 12.63 6.15 -2.41
N GLY A 25 12.40 5.17 -3.28
CA GLY A 25 11.25 5.07 -4.14
C GLY A 25 10.83 3.63 -4.32
N PHE A 26 9.63 3.43 -4.85
CA PHE A 26 9.04 2.11 -5.06
C PHE A 26 8.60 2.00 -6.52
N THR A 27 8.82 0.83 -7.10
CA THR A 27 8.30 0.48 -8.42
C THR A 27 7.57 -0.83 -8.29
N TYR A 28 6.36 -0.94 -8.80
CA TYR A 28 5.61 -2.19 -8.81
C TYR A 28 4.77 -2.34 -10.08
N ASN A 29 4.51 -3.59 -10.47
CA ASN A 29 3.58 -3.99 -11.52
C ASN A 29 2.75 -5.19 -11.01
N ASP A 30 1.95 -5.81 -11.89
CA ASP A 30 1.07 -6.92 -11.52
C ASP A 30 1.80 -8.21 -11.10
N GLU A 31 3.09 -8.33 -11.43
CA GLU A 31 3.91 -9.52 -11.18
C GLU A 31 4.89 -9.34 -10.01
N PHE A 32 5.53 -8.17 -9.89
CA PHE A 32 6.53 -7.90 -8.86
C PHE A 32 6.65 -6.41 -8.51
N GLY A 33 7.22 -6.14 -7.34
CA GLY A 33 7.63 -4.81 -6.94
C GLY A 33 9.02 -4.81 -6.32
N TYR A 34 9.69 -3.67 -6.37
CA TYR A 34 10.98 -3.46 -5.73
C TYR A 34 11.10 -2.04 -5.16
N ALA A 35 11.82 -1.93 -4.06
CA ALA A 35 12.27 -0.65 -3.53
C ALA A 35 13.63 -0.29 -4.16
N LYS A 36 13.83 0.98 -4.45
CA LYS A 36 15.09 1.57 -4.93
C LYS A 36 15.47 2.70 -3.97
N GLY A 37 16.72 2.73 -3.54
CA GLY A 37 17.18 3.76 -2.61
C GLY A 37 18.69 3.82 -2.50
N ASN A 38 19.19 4.96 -2.02
CA ASN A 38 20.58 5.06 -1.62
C ASN A 38 20.75 4.67 -0.14
N LYS A 39 22.00 4.60 0.33
CA LYS A 39 22.33 4.21 1.70
C LYS A 39 21.54 5.02 2.73
N GLU A 40 21.49 6.33 2.56
CA GLU A 40 20.82 7.24 3.49
C GLU A 40 19.30 7.01 3.54
N GLY A 41 18.65 6.89 2.39
CA GLY A 41 17.20 6.63 2.31
C GLY A 41 16.82 5.26 2.87
N LEU A 42 17.62 4.22 2.59
CA LEU A 42 17.41 2.88 3.14
C LEU A 42 17.55 2.86 4.66
N LEU A 43 18.55 3.56 5.21
CA LEU A 43 18.74 3.66 6.65
C LEU A 43 17.60 4.43 7.33
N LEU A 44 17.19 5.58 6.78
CA LEU A 44 16.06 6.35 7.32
C LEU A 44 14.77 5.53 7.33
N TYR A 45 14.50 4.76 6.26
CA TYR A 45 13.32 3.90 6.22
C TYR A 45 13.40 2.74 7.21
N ALA A 46 14.58 2.13 7.37
CA ALA A 46 14.82 1.12 8.39
C ALA A 46 14.60 1.68 9.81
N ALA A 47 14.95 2.95 10.06
CA ALA A 47 14.68 3.60 11.33
C ALA A 47 13.16 3.72 11.62
N GLU A 48 12.32 3.87 10.61
CA GLU A 48 10.86 3.86 10.79
C GLU A 48 10.33 2.48 11.20
N PHE A 49 10.88 1.39 10.65
CA PHE A 49 10.58 0.03 11.12
C PHE A 49 11.07 -0.22 12.55
N LEU A 50 12.23 0.33 12.92
CA LEU A 50 12.73 0.22 14.29
C LEU A 50 11.85 0.99 15.28
N LYS A 51 11.35 2.17 14.90
CA LYS A 51 10.35 2.90 15.70
C LYS A 51 9.07 2.10 15.87
N ALA A 52 8.56 1.51 14.78
CA ALA A 52 7.41 0.62 14.82
C ALA A 52 7.62 -0.57 15.77
N ALA A 53 8.78 -1.22 15.70
CA ALA A 53 9.12 -2.32 16.61
C ALA A 53 9.18 -1.86 18.08
N HIS A 54 9.74 -0.69 18.35
CA HIS A 54 9.78 -0.12 19.70
C HIS A 54 8.37 0.16 20.27
N GLU A 55 7.46 0.66 19.43
CA GLU A 55 6.06 0.89 19.81
C GLU A 55 5.33 -0.41 20.19
N VAL A 56 5.74 -1.56 19.62
CA VAL A 56 5.18 -2.86 19.99
C VAL A 56 5.45 -3.21 21.45
N ASP A 57 6.66 -2.91 21.90
CA ASP A 57 7.09 -3.23 23.27
C ASP A 57 6.54 -2.24 24.30
N LEU A 58 6.36 -0.97 23.92
CA LEU A 58 5.87 0.08 24.81
C LEU A 58 4.38 0.00 25.11
N LYS A 59 3.58 -0.42 24.13
CA LYS A 59 2.12 -0.41 24.28
C LYS A 59 1.62 -1.72 24.89
N ASN A 60 0.76 -1.59 25.89
CA ASN A 60 0.02 -2.69 26.48
C ASN A 60 -1.29 -2.90 25.72
N TYR A 61 -1.22 -3.43 24.51
CA TYR A 61 -2.41 -3.92 23.79
C TYR A 61 -2.49 -5.45 23.87
N ASP A 62 -3.71 -5.98 23.90
CA ASP A 62 -3.98 -7.40 24.03
C ASP A 62 -3.56 -8.15 22.75
N HIS A 63 -3.36 -9.47 22.85
CA HIS A 63 -2.95 -10.31 21.71
C HIS A 63 -3.95 -10.28 20.52
N SER A 64 -5.16 -9.77 20.72
CA SER A 64 -6.18 -9.58 19.68
C SER A 64 -6.09 -8.24 18.94
N ASP A 65 -5.37 -7.25 19.49
CA ASP A 65 -5.43 -5.87 19.01
C ASP A 65 -4.39 -5.63 17.90
N GLU A 66 -4.90 -5.29 16.73
CA GLU A 66 -4.08 -4.82 15.61
C GLU A 66 -4.03 -3.30 15.64
N GLN A 67 -2.82 -2.73 15.68
CA GLN A 67 -2.63 -1.29 15.64
C GLN A 67 -1.88 -0.88 14.39
N MET A 68 -2.21 0.31 13.88
CA MET A 68 -1.51 0.91 12.76
C MET A 68 -0.47 1.91 13.28
N PHE A 69 0.79 1.70 12.92
CA PHE A 69 1.84 2.70 13.06
C PHE A 69 1.96 3.46 11.74
N LYS A 70 2.04 4.80 11.82
CA LYS A 70 2.25 5.67 10.65
C LYS A 70 3.70 6.14 10.62
N PRO A 71 4.53 5.67 9.67
CA PRO A 71 5.89 6.15 9.49
C PRO A 71 5.95 7.66 9.20
N SER A 72 7.00 8.31 9.68
CA SER A 72 7.30 9.71 9.38
C SER A 72 8.12 9.82 8.09
N LEU A 73 7.43 10.06 6.98
CA LEU A 73 8.02 10.01 5.62
C LEU A 73 8.24 11.38 4.97
N ASP A 74 8.28 12.47 5.73
CA ASP A 74 8.38 13.83 5.18
C ASP A 74 9.69 14.11 4.43
N TRP A 75 10.72 13.30 4.64
CA TRP A 75 11.99 13.37 3.91
C TRP A 75 11.91 12.72 2.52
N MET A 76 10.90 11.89 2.26
CA MET A 76 10.73 11.15 1.01
C MET A 76 9.97 12.01 -0.01
N ARG A 77 10.56 12.19 -1.20
CA ARG A 77 9.97 13.03 -2.27
C ARG A 77 8.68 12.46 -2.83
N GLU A 78 8.65 11.15 -3.07
CA GLU A 78 7.53 10.42 -3.67
C GLU A 78 6.72 9.70 -2.58
N LYS A 79 6.53 10.32 -1.41
CA LYS A 79 5.91 9.65 -0.24
C LYS A 79 4.49 9.12 -0.53
N ASP A 80 3.77 9.76 -1.43
CA ASP A 80 2.42 9.36 -1.85
C ASP A 80 2.43 8.09 -2.71
N GLU A 81 3.58 7.72 -3.29
CA GLU A 81 3.79 6.48 -4.05
C GLU A 81 4.27 5.32 -3.16
N ASN A 82 4.45 5.53 -1.85
CA ASN A 82 4.84 4.46 -0.94
C ASN A 82 3.67 3.48 -0.72
N PRO A 83 3.81 2.19 -1.10
CA PRO A 83 2.77 1.20 -0.86
C PRO A 83 2.57 0.88 0.64
N PHE A 84 3.53 1.24 1.49
CA PHE A 84 3.52 0.96 2.93
C PHE A 84 3.24 2.23 3.75
N VAL A 85 2.07 2.84 3.54
CA VAL A 85 1.64 4.05 4.26
C VAL A 85 1.48 3.80 5.77
N TYR A 86 1.15 2.56 6.15
CA TYR A 86 1.00 2.12 7.52
C TYR A 86 1.74 0.80 7.73
N ILE A 87 2.23 0.60 8.96
CA ILE A 87 2.79 -0.66 9.44
C ILE A 87 1.81 -1.23 10.45
N GLN A 88 1.27 -2.41 10.17
CA GLN A 88 0.43 -3.13 11.11
C GLN A 88 1.31 -3.76 12.21
N LEU A 89 1.00 -3.45 13.46
CA LEU A 89 1.70 -3.94 14.63
C LEU A 89 0.90 -5.07 15.28
N THR A 90 1.61 -6.10 15.75
CA THR A 90 1.01 -7.23 16.47
C THR A 90 2.00 -7.83 17.46
N LYS A 91 1.50 -8.38 18.57
CA LYS A 91 2.26 -9.20 19.53
C LYS A 91 2.09 -10.70 19.29
N LYS A 92 1.28 -11.09 18.29
CA LYS A 92 1.06 -12.49 17.93
C LYS A 92 2.38 -13.11 17.48
N ALA A 93 2.61 -14.35 17.89
CA ALA A 93 3.71 -15.12 17.35
C ALA A 93 3.47 -15.42 15.87
N ALA A 94 4.52 -15.69 15.10
CA ALA A 94 4.38 -16.02 13.67
C ALA A 94 3.41 -17.19 13.41
N SER A 95 3.33 -18.16 14.33
CA SER A 95 2.40 -19.30 14.26
C SER A 95 0.93 -18.93 14.47
N GLU A 96 0.65 -17.76 15.04
CA GLU A 96 -0.69 -17.26 15.34
C GLU A 96 -1.19 -16.25 14.30
N ILE A 97 -0.28 -15.74 13.47
CA ILE A 97 -0.62 -14.87 12.34
C ILE A 97 -1.19 -15.79 11.26
N LYS A 98 -2.51 -15.72 11.06
CA LYS A 98 -3.13 -16.33 9.89
C LYS A 98 -2.58 -15.62 8.65
N GLU A 99 -2.13 -16.38 7.66
CA GLU A 99 -1.88 -15.82 6.33
C GLU A 99 -3.14 -15.08 5.91
N VAL A 100 -3.00 -13.78 5.64
CA VAL A 100 -4.10 -12.97 5.16
C VAL A 100 -4.51 -13.57 3.83
N ASP A 101 -5.75 -14.04 3.75
CA ASP A 101 -6.38 -14.51 2.53
C ASP A 101 -6.11 -13.46 1.43
N ASP A 102 -5.48 -13.88 0.33
CA ASP A 102 -5.06 -13.08 -0.85
C ASP A 102 -6.20 -12.26 -1.50
N SER A 103 -7.38 -12.25 -0.89
CA SER A 103 -8.60 -11.50 -1.20
C SER A 103 -8.46 -9.99 -1.35
N PHE A 104 -7.30 -9.38 -1.02
CA PHE A 104 -7.01 -8.02 -1.50
C PHE A 104 -6.80 -7.96 -3.03
N LYS A 105 -6.72 -9.11 -3.71
CA LYS A 105 -6.55 -9.26 -5.16
C LYS A 105 -7.86 -9.72 -5.84
N SER A 106 -8.84 -8.81 -5.91
CA SER A 106 -9.90 -8.72 -6.94
C SER A 106 -11.07 -7.93 -6.36
N ARG A 107 -11.07 -6.60 -6.51
CA ARG A 107 -12.27 -5.80 -6.26
C ARG A 107 -13.39 -6.39 -7.14
N TRP A 108 -14.48 -6.81 -6.52
CA TRP A 108 -15.64 -7.39 -7.21
C TRP A 108 -16.17 -6.51 -8.36
N TYR A 109 -15.94 -5.19 -8.28
CA TYR A 109 -16.22 -4.24 -9.36
C TYR A 109 -15.41 -4.51 -10.64
N ASP A 110 -14.16 -4.96 -10.56
CA ASP A 110 -13.32 -5.22 -11.75
C ASP A 110 -13.88 -6.39 -12.58
N LYS A 111 -14.60 -7.31 -11.95
CA LYS A 111 -15.34 -8.40 -12.63
C LYS A 111 -16.63 -7.93 -13.30
N LEU A 112 -17.17 -6.75 -12.96
CA LEU A 112 -18.44 -6.24 -13.49
C LEU A 112 -18.26 -5.17 -14.57
N ILE A 113 -17.13 -4.45 -14.59
CA ILE A 113 -16.86 -3.40 -15.60
C ILE A 113 -16.79 -3.98 -17.02
N ILE A 114 -16.10 -5.13 -17.19
CA ILE A 114 -15.94 -5.77 -18.50
C ILE A 114 -17.29 -6.26 -19.08
N PRO A 115 -18.12 -7.06 -18.37
CA PRO A 115 -19.43 -7.45 -18.90
C PRO A 115 -20.40 -6.26 -19.01
N GLY A 116 -20.29 -5.26 -18.13
CA GLY A 116 -21.12 -4.05 -18.17
C GLY A 116 -20.92 -3.24 -19.45
N CYS A 117 -19.68 -2.98 -19.85
CA CYS A 117 -19.37 -2.23 -21.08
C CYS A 117 -19.87 -2.96 -22.34
N ILE A 118 -19.73 -4.28 -22.41
CA ILE A 118 -20.21 -5.08 -23.55
C ILE A 118 -21.74 -5.03 -23.64
N GLY A 119 -22.44 -5.11 -22.51
CA GLY A 119 -23.90 -4.99 -22.47
C GLY A 119 -24.40 -3.64 -22.98
N PHE A 120 -23.76 -2.53 -22.56
CA PHE A 120 -24.12 -1.19 -23.04
C PHE A 120 -23.86 -1.00 -24.54
N LEU A 121 -22.79 -1.57 -25.08
CA LEU A 121 -22.50 -1.52 -26.52
C LEU A 121 -23.57 -2.23 -27.35
N ILE A 122 -23.97 -3.44 -26.94
CA ILE A 122 -25.01 -4.22 -27.63
C ILE A 122 -26.35 -3.49 -27.57
N LEU A 123 -26.72 -2.96 -26.39
CA LEU A 123 -27.96 -2.20 -26.22
C LEU A 123 -27.99 -0.95 -27.11
N GLY A 124 -26.87 -0.22 -27.20
CA GLY A 124 -26.74 0.94 -28.09
C GLY A 124 -26.94 0.60 -29.56
N ILE A 125 -26.39 -0.53 -30.04
CA ILE A 125 -26.58 -0.99 -31.42
C ILE A 125 -28.05 -1.32 -31.69
N ILE A 126 -28.71 -2.03 -30.76
CA ILE A 126 -30.13 -2.41 -30.91
C ILE A 126 -31.01 -1.15 -30.97
N LEU A 127 -30.82 -0.20 -30.06
CA LEU A 127 -31.58 1.05 -30.03
C LEU A 127 -31.36 1.88 -31.30
N SER A 128 -30.12 1.91 -31.80
CA SER A 128 -29.78 2.61 -33.05
C SER A 128 -30.50 2.00 -34.26
N LEU A 129 -30.52 0.66 -34.37
CA LEU A 129 -31.23 -0.04 -35.44
C LEU A 129 -32.74 0.20 -35.38
N ILE A 130 -33.35 0.12 -34.20
CA ILE A 130 -34.78 0.40 -34.01
C ILE A 130 -35.08 1.85 -34.42
N GLY A 131 -34.28 2.81 -33.95
CA GLY A 131 -34.44 4.22 -34.30
C GLY A 131 -34.34 4.46 -35.79
N LEU A 132 -33.40 3.82 -36.48
CA LEU A 132 -33.23 3.91 -37.93
C LEU A 132 -34.44 3.35 -38.69
N ILE A 133 -34.95 2.17 -38.30
CA ILE A 133 -36.12 1.56 -38.93
C ILE A 133 -37.35 2.44 -38.75
N THR A 134 -37.57 2.95 -37.53
CA THR A 134 -38.69 3.85 -37.26
C THR A 134 -38.58 5.14 -38.08
N PHE A 135 -37.38 5.71 -38.19
CA PHE A 135 -37.14 6.92 -38.97
C PHE A 135 -37.42 6.71 -40.47
N ILE A 136 -36.93 5.61 -41.06
CA ILE A 136 -37.19 5.29 -42.48
C ILE A 136 -38.67 4.99 -42.71
N GLY A 137 -39.36 4.34 -41.77
CA GLY A 137 -40.80 4.08 -41.90
C GLY A 137 -41.68 5.33 -41.83
N TRP A 138 -41.14 6.47 -41.37
CA TRP A 138 -41.82 7.76 -41.35
C TRP A 138 -41.51 8.64 -42.57
N LEU A 139 -40.56 8.23 -43.41
CA LEU A 139 -40.09 8.97 -44.58
C LEU A 139 -40.71 8.42 -45.85
#